data_AF-A0A9E5S124-F1
#
_entry.id   AF-A0A9E5S124-F1
#
_cell.length_a   1.000
_cell.length_b   1.000
_cell.length_c   1.000
_cell.angle_alpha   90.00
_cell.angle_beta   90.00
_cell.angle_gamma   90.00
#
_symmetry.space_group_name_H-M   'P 1'
#
loop_
_entity.id
_entity.type
_entity.pdbx_description
1 polymer ?
#
loop_
_entity_poly.entity_id
_entity_poly.type
_entity_poly.pdbx_seq_one_letter_code
_entity_poly.pdbx_strand_id
1 'polypeptide(L)'
;MTQQQVIGTVQLDTKAHSHDKFEQHIEEKVLQIVPFALNYTFDYNRFAKPDLQAKAKSTLGSFFGFVRQTFDGLIGIGRSLQDFYFDCLAFCLNGKKIFSEWLASSDFGASRYIASSAMEIYAWFDKLPEKIQRLIRQNVQNWSVSALRQLTKVSHDLVKELVRSGKKTAAQVKKEFGSARAEEGENLVGSHEDEKADDMPTSLSLSLSRSQTPISDSSQEGESERVVKEGKENNIPPLLPVPAAELVPGMRIVVKEENTGWNGHSGIIMSKRQDDFWVLLDHTIAQGMEVKHLLKAHQIQAETQQPIAKSTNQELFTSTQVEHKIAEALAQRDREKAELEQGRFVEIRDAALQAGKRELLAAEQHANAIAQSKQELLEQLATKEEEMRSLQALQTRNQQLEQRVEELEKALENSSANNWGNTFNNQTAKVVNSELEKTIEPLMSEVERLQNLVRSQEQEIVQLQTGDRSQQESTSDAVLAEFGEIGERFGWSGWSRRGYRAASGMLCTGISAIAQFITDLKASYPSHQQQEIAF
;
A
#
# COMPACT_ATOMS: atom_id res chain seq x y z
N MET A 1 75.40 -9.09 12.34
CA MET A 1 74.00 -9.31 12.73
C MET A 1 73.41 -7.96 13.10
N THR A 2 72.67 -7.35 12.19
CA THR A 2 72.21 -5.95 12.26
C THR A 2 70.71 -5.87 12.57
N GLN A 3 70.35 -4.91 13.41
CA GLN A 3 69.02 -4.67 14.02
C GLN A 3 67.82 -4.47 13.06
N GLN A 4 67.98 -4.64 11.74
CA GLN A 4 66.90 -4.40 10.77
C GLN A 4 65.97 -5.59 10.51
N GLN A 5 66.25 -6.78 11.06
CA GLN A 5 65.38 -7.96 10.84
C GLN A 5 64.27 -8.16 11.89
N VAL A 6 64.23 -7.38 12.98
CA VAL A 6 63.25 -7.59 14.06
C VAL A 6 61.98 -6.73 13.88
N ILE A 7 62.02 -5.68 13.07
CA ILE A 7 60.87 -4.77 12.87
C ILE A 7 59.91 -5.29 11.79
N GLY A 8 60.39 -6.10 10.85
CA GLY A 8 59.57 -6.63 9.75
C GLY A 8 58.56 -7.71 10.16
N THR A 9 58.84 -8.49 11.21
CA THR A 9 57.95 -9.58 11.64
C THR A 9 56.83 -9.11 12.57
N VAL A 10 57.06 -8.08 13.39
CA VAL A 10 56.03 -7.54 14.31
C VAL A 10 54.94 -6.75 13.57
N GLN A 11 55.25 -6.20 12.39
CA GLN A 11 54.31 -5.39 11.61
C GLN A 11 53.38 -6.20 10.68
N LEU A 12 53.73 -7.46 10.39
CA LEU A 12 52.88 -8.38 9.62
C LEU A 12 51.85 -9.08 10.51
N ASP A 13 52.22 -9.48 11.74
CA ASP A 13 51.30 -10.15 12.66
C ASP A 13 50.20 -9.22 13.22
N THR A 14 50.47 -7.92 13.37
CA THR A 14 49.46 -6.95 13.83
C THR A 14 48.43 -6.59 12.76
N LYS A 15 48.78 -6.77 11.48
CA LYS A 15 47.88 -6.47 10.35
C LYS A 15 46.92 -7.64 10.06
N ALA A 16 47.40 -8.88 10.18
CA ALA A 16 46.55 -10.07 10.09
C ALA A 16 45.52 -10.11 11.24
N HIS A 17 45.95 -9.79 12.46
CA HIS A 17 45.08 -9.81 13.64
C HIS A 17 44.00 -8.70 13.66
N SER A 18 44.23 -7.58 12.95
CA SER A 18 43.22 -6.51 12.83
C SER A 18 42.20 -6.78 11.73
N HIS A 19 42.56 -7.53 10.69
CA HIS A 19 41.63 -7.87 9.60
C HIS A 19 40.60 -8.92 10.06
N ASP A 20 41.03 -9.95 10.79
CA ASP A 20 40.13 -10.96 11.38
C ASP A 20 39.16 -10.35 12.39
N LYS A 21 39.63 -9.40 13.20
CA LYS A 21 38.78 -8.71 14.19
C LYS A 21 37.77 -7.76 13.53
N PHE A 22 38.08 -7.24 12.35
CA PHE A 22 37.17 -6.40 11.58
C PHE A 22 36.11 -7.24 10.85
N GLU A 23 36.47 -8.38 10.29
CA GLU A 23 35.50 -9.31 9.68
C GLU A 23 34.56 -9.92 10.72
N GLN A 24 35.07 -10.32 11.90
CA GLN A 24 34.21 -10.79 13.00
C GLN A 24 33.24 -9.71 13.49
N HIS A 25 33.66 -8.43 13.53
CA HIS A 25 32.80 -7.34 13.95
C HIS A 25 31.76 -6.94 12.87
N ILE A 26 32.05 -7.20 11.60
CA ILE A 26 31.08 -7.06 10.50
C ILE A 26 30.07 -8.20 10.54
N GLU A 27 30.49 -9.45 10.70
CA GLU A 27 29.56 -10.60 10.81
C GLU A 27 28.68 -10.52 12.07
N GLU A 28 29.24 -10.08 13.20
CA GLU A 28 28.50 -9.88 14.45
C GLU A 28 27.46 -8.75 14.33
N LYS A 29 27.76 -7.67 13.59
CA LYS A 29 26.80 -6.58 13.35
C LYS A 29 25.78 -6.88 12.25
N VAL A 30 26.10 -7.71 11.26
CA VAL A 30 25.16 -8.12 10.21
C VAL A 30 24.08 -9.07 10.77
N LEU A 31 24.39 -9.82 11.83
CA LEU A 31 23.43 -10.69 12.52
C LEU A 31 22.61 -10.00 13.63
N GLN A 32 22.89 -8.73 13.95
CA GLN A 32 22.17 -7.95 14.97
C GLN A 32 21.09 -7.01 14.40
N ILE A 33 20.61 -7.26 13.19
CA ILE A 33 19.35 -6.68 12.71
C ILE A 33 18.24 -7.38 13.47
N VAL A 34 17.75 -6.74 14.53
CA VAL A 34 16.59 -7.21 15.32
C VAL A 34 15.49 -7.61 14.33
N PRO A 35 15.02 -8.88 14.35
CA PRO A 35 13.97 -9.31 13.44
C PRO A 35 12.77 -8.40 13.67
N PHE A 36 12.39 -7.63 12.66
CA PHE A 36 11.14 -6.88 12.71
C PHE A 36 10.04 -7.90 12.97
N ALA A 37 9.42 -7.84 14.16
CA ALA A 37 8.30 -8.69 14.50
C ALA A 37 7.12 -8.30 13.61
N LEU A 38 7.02 -8.96 12.45
CA LEU A 38 5.91 -8.76 11.52
C LEU A 38 4.67 -9.36 12.15
N ASN A 39 3.68 -8.51 12.43
CA ASN A 39 2.35 -8.98 12.80
C ASN A 39 1.61 -9.40 11.53
N TYR A 40 1.34 -10.70 11.39
CA TYR A 40 0.69 -11.28 10.22
C TYR A 40 -0.83 -11.23 10.41
N THR A 41 -1.49 -10.39 9.63
CA THR A 41 -2.95 -10.24 9.58
C THR A 41 -3.59 -11.05 8.46
N PHE A 42 -2.85 -11.42 7.42
CA PHE A 42 -3.36 -12.31 6.37
C PHE A 42 -3.48 -13.76 6.87
N ASP A 43 -4.54 -14.47 6.48
CA ASP A 43 -4.65 -15.90 6.75
C ASP A 43 -3.76 -16.71 5.80
N TYR A 44 -2.53 -16.99 6.23
CA TYR A 44 -1.57 -17.76 5.45
C TYR A 44 -2.01 -19.20 5.20
N ASN A 45 -2.97 -19.76 5.96
CA ASN A 45 -3.48 -21.11 5.70
C ASN A 45 -4.20 -21.23 4.35
N ARG A 46 -4.55 -20.10 3.75
CA ARG A 46 -5.12 -20.04 2.40
C ARG A 46 -4.13 -20.49 1.32
N PHE A 47 -2.83 -20.42 1.58
CA PHE A 47 -1.85 -21.11 0.73
C PHE A 47 -1.87 -22.61 1.05
N ALA A 48 -2.33 -23.41 0.10
CA ALA A 48 -2.63 -24.83 0.28
C ALA A 48 -1.43 -25.68 0.75
N LYS A 49 -0.19 -25.22 0.49
CA LYS A 49 1.03 -25.91 0.88
C LYS A 49 1.77 -25.15 2.00
N PRO A 50 2.25 -25.83 3.06
CA PRO A 50 3.06 -25.20 4.10
C PRO A 50 4.30 -24.46 3.54
N ASP A 51 4.92 -25.01 2.50
CA ASP A 51 6.09 -24.39 1.85
C ASP A 51 5.77 -23.02 1.24
N LEU A 52 4.57 -22.85 0.67
CA LEU A 52 4.13 -21.56 0.15
C LEU A 52 3.88 -20.56 1.28
N GLN A 53 3.39 -21.02 2.43
CA GLN A 53 3.21 -20.15 3.60
C GLN A 53 4.56 -19.64 4.10
N ALA A 54 5.54 -20.53 4.23
CA ALA A 54 6.90 -20.18 4.61
C ALA A 54 7.53 -19.23 3.59
N LYS A 55 7.37 -19.50 2.29
CA LYS A 55 7.87 -18.65 1.20
C LYS A 55 7.21 -17.28 1.18
N ALA A 56 5.90 -17.19 1.43
CA ALA A 56 5.17 -15.94 1.54
C ALA A 56 5.69 -15.09 2.71
N LYS A 57 5.86 -15.69 3.89
CA LYS A 57 6.42 -15.02 5.08
C LYS A 57 7.86 -14.56 4.86
N SER A 58 8.69 -15.42 4.29
CA SER A 58 10.08 -15.10 3.93
C SER A 58 10.15 -13.96 2.92
N THR A 59 9.33 -14.01 1.86
CA THR A 59 9.26 -12.95 0.84
C THR A 59 8.82 -11.62 1.42
N LEU A 60 7.86 -11.62 2.36
CA LEU A 60 7.45 -10.42 3.10
C LEU A 60 8.58 -9.89 4.00
N GLY A 61 9.31 -10.78 4.70
CA GLY A 61 10.47 -10.42 5.50
C GLY A 61 11.57 -9.76 4.65
N SER A 62 11.92 -10.39 3.51
CA SER A 62 12.87 -9.84 2.55
C SER A 62 12.40 -8.51 1.96
N PHE A 63 11.10 -8.37 1.67
CA PHE A 63 10.52 -7.11 1.22
C PHE A 63 10.83 -5.96 2.19
N PHE A 64 10.54 -6.12 3.49
CA PHE A 64 10.82 -5.06 4.46
C PHE A 64 12.30 -4.81 4.72
N GLY A 65 13.14 -5.83 4.60
CA GLY A 65 14.60 -5.68 4.72
C GLY A 65 15.22 -4.81 3.61
N PHE A 66 14.69 -4.88 2.38
CA PHE A 66 15.34 -4.29 1.21
C PHE A 66 14.66 -3.07 0.59
N VAL A 67 13.36 -2.81 0.86
CA VAL A 67 12.53 -1.80 0.17
C VAL A 67 13.06 -0.35 0.18
N ARG A 68 14.12 -0.03 0.93
CA ARG A 68 14.57 1.36 1.13
C ARG A 68 15.96 1.72 0.60
N GLN A 69 16.74 0.81 0.04
CA GLN A 69 18.18 1.10 -0.16
C GLN A 69 18.61 1.31 -1.60
N THR A 70 18.18 0.48 -2.56
CA THR A 70 18.74 0.52 -3.93
C THR A 70 17.74 0.05 -5.00
N PHE A 71 18.00 0.43 -6.25
CA PHE A 71 17.26 -0.09 -7.41
C PHE A 71 17.42 -1.60 -7.53
N ASP A 72 18.62 -2.13 -7.31
CA ASP A 72 18.86 -3.58 -7.37
C ASP A 72 18.09 -4.33 -6.29
N GLY A 73 17.95 -3.75 -5.09
CA GLY A 73 17.07 -4.28 -4.05
C GLY A 73 15.61 -4.33 -4.49
N LEU A 74 15.12 -3.26 -5.14
CA LEU A 74 13.76 -3.20 -5.68
C LEU A 74 13.53 -4.27 -6.77
N ILE A 75 14.50 -4.48 -7.65
CA ILE A 75 14.46 -5.51 -8.69
C ILE A 75 14.47 -6.92 -8.08
N GLY A 76 15.32 -7.16 -7.08
CA GLY A 76 15.38 -8.45 -6.36
C GLY A 76 14.07 -8.79 -5.66
N ILE A 77 13.44 -7.80 -5.04
CA ILE A 77 12.10 -7.93 -4.45
C ILE A 77 11.04 -8.20 -5.52
N GLY A 78 11.03 -7.44 -6.61
CA GLY A 78 10.10 -7.60 -7.71
C GLY A 78 10.15 -9.02 -8.30
N ARG A 79 11.37 -9.54 -8.48
CA ARG A 79 11.61 -10.93 -8.90
C ARG A 79 11.07 -11.94 -7.88
N SER A 80 11.40 -11.78 -6.60
CA SER A 80 10.95 -12.70 -5.55
C SER A 80 9.42 -12.76 -5.45
N LEU A 81 8.75 -11.60 -5.56
CA LEU A 81 7.29 -11.51 -5.61
C LEU A 81 6.71 -12.19 -6.86
N GLN A 82 7.35 -12.03 -8.01
CA GLN A 82 6.93 -12.64 -9.26
C GLN A 82 7.12 -14.16 -9.28
N ASP A 83 8.25 -14.65 -8.75
CA ASP A 83 8.50 -16.08 -8.56
C ASP A 83 7.46 -16.69 -7.61
N PHE A 84 7.15 -16.01 -6.50
CA PHE A 84 6.11 -16.46 -5.57
C PHE A 84 4.70 -16.44 -6.20
N TYR A 85 4.40 -15.45 -7.05
CA TYR A 85 3.17 -15.42 -7.83
C TYR A 85 3.06 -16.66 -8.74
N PHE A 86 4.13 -17.01 -9.46
CA PHE A 86 4.13 -18.19 -10.32
C PHE A 86 3.98 -19.49 -9.52
N ASP A 87 4.58 -19.60 -8.34
CA ASP A 87 4.37 -20.74 -7.46
C ASP A 87 2.91 -20.83 -6.99
N CYS A 88 2.28 -19.70 -6.67
CA CYS A 88 0.86 -19.67 -6.33
C CYS A 88 0.00 -20.18 -7.50
N LEU A 89 0.31 -19.78 -8.74
CA LEU A 89 -0.39 -20.28 -9.93
C LEU A 89 -0.20 -21.78 -10.14
N ALA A 90 1.00 -22.31 -9.88
CA ALA A 90 1.34 -23.70 -10.10
C ALA A 90 0.71 -24.64 -9.05
N PHE A 91 0.57 -24.18 -7.80
CA PHE A 91 0.25 -25.06 -6.67
C PHE A 91 -1.08 -24.77 -5.96
N CYS A 92 -1.77 -23.67 -6.29
CA CYS A 92 -3.07 -23.32 -5.70
C CYS A 92 -4.15 -23.18 -6.79
N LEU A 93 -5.29 -23.87 -6.64
CA LEU A 93 -6.44 -23.77 -7.56
C LEU A 93 -6.93 -22.32 -7.78
N ASN A 94 -6.85 -21.49 -6.75
CA ASN A 94 -7.21 -20.06 -6.79
C ASN A 94 -5.98 -19.14 -6.60
N GLY A 95 -4.79 -19.60 -7.02
CA GLY A 95 -3.52 -18.94 -6.73
C GLY A 95 -3.47 -17.46 -7.08
N LYS A 96 -4.00 -17.08 -8.24
CA LYS A 96 -4.07 -15.66 -8.67
C LYS A 96 -4.85 -14.80 -7.67
N LYS A 97 -6.04 -15.25 -7.28
CA LYS A 97 -6.92 -14.52 -6.34
C LYS A 97 -6.27 -14.43 -4.95
N ILE A 98 -5.73 -15.54 -4.46
CA ILE A 98 -5.09 -15.61 -3.13
C ILE A 98 -3.87 -14.69 -3.07
N PHE A 99 -3.02 -14.70 -4.11
CA PHE A 99 -1.87 -13.81 -4.19
C PHE A 99 -2.29 -12.33 -4.24
N SER A 100 -3.30 -11.97 -5.04
CA SER A 100 -3.81 -10.60 -5.10
C SER A 100 -4.37 -10.13 -3.75
N GLU A 101 -5.10 -10.99 -3.03
CA GLU A 101 -5.61 -10.68 -1.69
C GLU A 101 -4.49 -10.58 -0.65
N TRP A 102 -3.46 -11.42 -0.75
CA TRP A 102 -2.26 -11.34 0.09
C TRP A 102 -1.50 -10.05 -0.14
N LEU A 103 -1.25 -9.67 -1.41
CA LEU A 103 -0.61 -8.41 -1.77
C LEU A 103 -1.45 -7.20 -1.32
N ALA A 104 -2.78 -7.33 -1.33
CA ALA A 104 -3.71 -6.30 -0.85
C ALA A 104 -3.92 -6.29 0.67
N SER A 105 -3.34 -7.22 1.42
CA SER A 105 -3.51 -7.31 2.88
C SER A 105 -2.86 -6.13 3.62
N SER A 106 -3.13 -6.03 4.93
CA SER A 106 -2.46 -5.08 5.83
C SER A 106 -1.02 -5.47 6.16
N ASP A 107 -0.57 -6.67 5.81
CA ASP A 107 0.80 -7.15 6.11
C ASP A 107 1.87 -6.33 5.39
N PHE A 108 1.53 -5.77 4.22
CA PHE A 108 2.40 -4.83 3.49
C PHE A 108 2.29 -3.38 4.00
N GLY A 109 1.30 -3.08 4.86
CA GLY A 109 1.03 -1.76 5.41
C GLY A 109 0.94 -0.66 4.34
N ALA A 110 1.58 0.47 4.62
CA ALA A 110 1.68 1.60 3.67
C ALA A 110 2.56 1.30 2.45
N SER A 111 3.34 0.21 2.47
CA SER A 111 4.27 -0.16 1.39
C SER A 111 3.63 -1.04 0.32
N ARG A 112 2.32 -1.31 0.37
CA ARG A 112 1.57 -2.07 -0.66
C ARG A 112 1.86 -1.58 -2.08
N TYR A 113 1.83 -0.26 -2.30
CA TYR A 113 2.08 0.33 -3.61
C TYR A 113 3.50 0.03 -4.13
N ILE A 114 4.48 -0.10 -3.22
CA ILE A 114 5.86 -0.41 -3.57
C ILE A 114 5.96 -1.85 -4.06
N ALA A 115 5.28 -2.80 -3.39
CA ALA A 115 5.28 -4.20 -3.81
C ALA A 115 4.70 -4.37 -5.22
N SER A 116 3.55 -3.76 -5.50
CA SER A 116 2.97 -3.75 -6.86
C SER A 116 3.91 -3.09 -7.88
N SER A 117 4.50 -1.94 -7.51
CA SER A 117 5.43 -1.22 -8.40
C SER A 117 6.70 -2.02 -8.66
N ALA A 118 7.24 -2.74 -7.67
CA ALA A 118 8.43 -3.57 -7.81
C ALA A 118 8.23 -4.69 -8.82
N MET A 119 7.06 -5.36 -8.78
CA MET A 119 6.69 -6.37 -9.78
C MET A 119 6.57 -5.77 -11.18
N GLU A 120 5.88 -4.62 -11.32
CA GLU A 120 5.76 -3.92 -12.60
C GLU A 120 7.13 -3.51 -13.18
N ILE A 121 8.00 -2.94 -12.33
CA ILE A 121 9.34 -2.49 -12.70
C ILE A 121 10.23 -3.67 -13.08
N TYR A 122 10.20 -4.77 -12.32
CA TYR A 122 10.98 -5.96 -12.66
C TYR A 122 10.53 -6.57 -13.99
N ALA A 123 9.23 -6.76 -14.20
CA ALA A 123 8.71 -7.32 -15.44
C ALA A 123 9.00 -6.46 -16.68
N TRP A 124 9.12 -5.14 -16.51
CA TRP A 124 9.59 -4.22 -17.55
C TRP A 124 11.11 -4.35 -17.76
N PHE A 125 11.88 -4.29 -16.67
CA PHE A 125 13.34 -4.31 -16.70
C PHE A 125 13.90 -5.58 -17.33
N ASP A 126 13.31 -6.74 -17.02
CA ASP A 126 13.71 -8.05 -17.54
C ASP A 126 13.58 -8.15 -19.07
N LYS A 127 12.66 -7.38 -19.67
CA LYS A 127 12.44 -7.33 -21.12
C LYS A 127 13.39 -6.38 -21.86
N LEU A 128 14.16 -5.56 -21.14
CA LEU A 128 15.08 -4.61 -21.75
C LEU A 128 16.36 -5.30 -22.24
N PRO A 129 17.00 -4.82 -23.32
CA PRO A 129 18.33 -5.27 -23.72
C PRO A 129 19.36 -5.06 -22.60
N GLU A 130 20.30 -5.99 -22.43
CA GLU A 130 21.32 -5.97 -21.37
C GLU A 130 22.13 -4.66 -21.30
N LYS A 131 22.38 -4.02 -22.45
CA LYS A 131 23.07 -2.72 -22.51
C LYS A 131 22.27 -1.63 -21.80
N ILE A 132 20.94 -1.62 -21.97
CA ILE A 132 20.05 -0.66 -21.32
C ILE A 132 19.90 -1.02 -19.84
N GLN A 133 19.78 -2.31 -19.50
CA GLN A 133 19.74 -2.77 -18.11
C GLN A 133 20.95 -2.29 -17.31
N ARG A 134 22.17 -2.44 -17.86
CA ARG A 134 23.41 -1.93 -17.25
C ARG A 134 23.40 -0.42 -17.07
N LEU A 135 22.95 0.32 -18.08
CA LEU A 135 22.86 1.78 -18.01
C LEU A 135 21.90 2.23 -16.90
N ILE A 136 20.73 1.60 -16.80
CA ILE A 136 19.75 1.86 -15.74
C ILE A 136 20.38 1.58 -14.38
N ARG A 137 20.95 0.38 -14.16
CA ARG A 137 21.59 0.03 -12.89
C ARG A 137 22.69 1.01 -12.47
N GLN A 138 23.43 1.60 -13.40
CA GLN A 138 24.47 2.57 -13.05
C GLN A 138 23.92 3.92 -12.60
N ASN A 139 22.78 4.34 -13.13
CA ASN A 139 22.32 5.73 -13.01
C ASN A 139 21.05 5.91 -12.16
N VAL A 140 20.28 4.84 -11.90
CA VAL A 140 18.99 4.94 -11.21
C VAL A 140 18.95 4.41 -9.77
N GLN A 141 20.10 4.04 -9.19
CA GLN A 141 20.16 3.40 -7.86
C GLN A 141 19.41 4.15 -6.76
N ASN A 142 19.40 5.49 -6.84
CA ASN A 142 18.82 6.38 -5.84
C ASN A 142 17.54 7.10 -6.32
N TRP A 143 16.89 6.59 -7.37
CA TRP A 143 15.62 7.14 -7.86
C TRP A 143 14.45 6.68 -6.98
N SER A 144 13.39 7.48 -6.93
CA SER A 144 12.17 7.08 -6.21
C SER A 144 11.38 6.04 -7.00
N VAL A 145 10.69 5.15 -6.29
CA VAL A 145 9.83 4.11 -6.89
C VAL A 145 8.81 4.71 -7.85
N SER A 146 8.23 5.87 -7.51
CA SER A 146 7.29 6.58 -8.38
C SER A 146 7.93 7.06 -9.68
N ALA A 147 9.19 7.50 -9.66
CA ALA A 147 9.90 7.92 -10.87
C ALA A 147 10.25 6.71 -11.75
N LEU A 148 10.73 5.63 -11.13
CA LEU A 148 11.01 4.36 -11.80
C LEU A 148 9.75 3.77 -12.45
N ARG A 149 8.60 3.86 -11.78
CA ARG A 149 7.31 3.44 -12.35
C ARG A 149 6.85 4.29 -13.52
N GLN A 150 7.21 5.57 -13.60
CA GLN A 150 6.95 6.35 -14.82
C GLN A 150 7.90 5.94 -15.94
N LEU A 151 9.15 5.60 -15.61
CA LEU A 151 10.14 5.15 -16.59
C LEU A 151 9.68 3.90 -17.35
N THR A 152 8.91 3.00 -16.71
CA THR A 152 8.35 1.81 -17.39
C THR A 152 7.36 2.14 -18.51
N LYS A 153 6.84 3.36 -18.57
CA LYS A 153 5.88 3.83 -19.58
C LYS A 153 6.54 4.52 -20.76
N VAL A 154 7.85 4.75 -20.68
CA VAL A 154 8.61 5.50 -21.68
C VAL A 154 9.18 4.53 -22.72
N SER A 155 9.30 4.99 -23.97
CA SER A 155 9.92 4.22 -25.05
C SER A 155 11.40 3.94 -24.75
N HIS A 156 11.93 2.84 -25.27
CA HIS A 156 13.29 2.39 -24.94
C HIS A 156 14.38 3.41 -25.32
N ASP A 157 14.16 4.22 -26.36
CA ASP A 157 15.13 5.24 -26.78
C ASP A 157 15.13 6.44 -25.84
N LEU A 158 13.95 6.91 -25.43
CA LEU A 158 13.83 8.01 -24.47
C LEU A 158 14.29 7.59 -23.05
N VAL A 159 14.17 6.30 -22.69
CA VAL A 159 14.75 5.76 -21.43
C VAL A 159 16.26 5.99 -21.37
N LYS A 160 16.99 5.79 -22.49
CA LYS A 160 18.46 5.98 -22.50
C LYS A 160 18.83 7.43 -22.23
N GLU A 161 18.08 8.36 -22.82
CA GLU A 161 18.31 9.79 -22.65
C GLU A 161 17.98 10.25 -21.23
N LEU A 162 16.80 9.89 -20.73
CA LEU A 162 16.35 10.18 -19.37
C LEU A 162 17.35 9.69 -18.32
N VAL A 163 17.81 8.45 -18.45
CA VAL A 163 18.73 7.83 -17.50
C VAL A 163 20.11 8.48 -17.52
N ARG A 164 20.59 8.95 -18.68
CA ARG A 164 21.87 9.67 -18.80
C ARG A 164 21.85 11.06 -18.22
N SER A 165 20.68 11.71 -18.20
CA SER A 165 20.52 13.06 -17.68
C SER A 165 20.54 13.16 -16.14
N GLY A 166 20.76 12.04 -15.44
CA GLY A 166 20.85 11.98 -13.98
C GLY A 166 19.51 11.84 -13.29
N LYS A 167 19.46 12.09 -11.97
CA LYS A 167 18.27 11.85 -11.14
C LYS A 167 17.08 12.71 -11.56
N LYS A 168 15.94 12.06 -11.86
CA LYS A 168 14.68 12.71 -12.21
C LYS A 168 13.57 12.39 -11.22
N THR A 169 12.65 13.34 -11.05
CA THR A 169 11.40 13.13 -10.32
C THR A 169 10.34 12.51 -11.23
N ALA A 170 9.31 11.89 -10.65
CA ALA A 170 8.22 11.30 -11.43
C ALA A 170 7.50 12.33 -12.33
N ALA A 171 7.39 13.58 -11.87
CA ALA A 171 6.80 14.67 -12.64
C ALA A 171 7.68 15.06 -13.84
N GLN A 172 9.00 15.08 -13.66
CA GLN A 172 9.94 15.36 -14.75
C GLN A 172 9.91 14.27 -15.82
N VAL A 173 9.96 12.99 -15.41
CA VAL A 173 9.84 11.85 -16.34
C VAL A 173 8.52 11.92 -17.12
N LYS A 174 7.41 12.24 -16.44
CA LYS A 174 6.10 12.40 -17.09
C LYS A 174 6.05 13.58 -18.06
N LYS A 175 6.67 14.72 -17.72
CA LYS A 175 6.72 15.91 -18.58
C LYS A 175 7.51 15.66 -19.86
N GLU A 176 8.69 15.05 -19.74
CA GLU A 176 9.55 14.73 -20.89
C GLU A 176 8.89 13.70 -21.81
N PHE A 177 8.18 12.71 -21.23
CA PHE A 177 7.34 11.79 -22.00
C PHE A 177 6.18 12.48 -22.73
N GLY A 178 5.52 13.45 -22.09
CA GLY A 178 4.43 14.20 -22.70
C GLY A 178 4.89 15.10 -23.85
N SER A 179 6.07 15.71 -23.73
CA SER A 179 6.66 16.56 -24.77
C SER A 179 6.99 15.75 -26.03
N ALA A 180 7.61 14.58 -25.88
CA ALA A 180 7.96 13.72 -27.01
C ALA A 180 6.73 13.28 -27.83
N ARG A 181 5.60 12.99 -27.16
CA ARG A 181 4.34 12.65 -27.84
C ARG A 181 3.68 13.84 -28.55
N ALA A 182 3.83 15.05 -28.01
CA ALA A 182 3.29 16.24 -28.66
C ALA A 182 4.04 16.56 -29.96
N GLU A 183 5.37 16.41 -29.94
CA GLU A 183 6.22 16.65 -31.11
C GLU A 183 6.05 15.58 -32.21
N GLU A 184 5.79 14.32 -31.85
CA GLU A 184 5.44 13.27 -32.82
C GLU A 184 4.02 13.44 -33.41
N GLY A 185 3.10 14.04 -32.65
CA GLY A 185 1.70 14.25 -33.07
C GLY A 185 1.49 15.43 -34.01
N GLU A 186 2.31 16.48 -33.94
CA GLU A 186 2.16 17.68 -34.80
C GLU A 186 2.59 17.47 -36.26
N ASN A 187 3.24 16.35 -36.60
CA ASN A 187 3.59 15.99 -37.99
C ASN A 187 2.58 15.04 -38.67
N LEU A 188 1.48 14.69 -38.01
CA LEU A 188 0.43 13.82 -38.54
C LEU A 188 -0.96 14.41 -38.25
N VAL A 189 -1.24 15.59 -38.81
CA VAL A 189 -2.60 16.15 -38.85
C VAL A 189 -3.34 15.58 -40.05
N GLY A 190 -4.29 14.69 -39.76
CA GLY A 190 -5.22 14.14 -40.74
C GLY A 190 -6.27 13.22 -40.09
N SER A 191 -7.27 13.84 -39.45
CA SER A 191 -8.62 13.29 -39.20
C SER A 191 -8.76 12.21 -38.11
N HIS A 192 -9.36 12.56 -36.95
CA HIS A 192 -10.77 12.29 -36.63
C HIS A 192 -11.03 12.62 -35.14
N GLU A 193 -12.04 13.44 -34.87
CA GLU A 193 -12.58 13.70 -33.53
C GLU A 193 -13.61 12.65 -33.10
N ASP A 194 -13.86 12.66 -31.79
CA ASP A 194 -14.91 12.03 -30.98
C ASP A 194 -14.73 10.57 -30.50
N GLU A 195 -14.40 10.38 -29.20
CA GLU A 195 -15.39 9.97 -28.18
C GLU A 195 -14.82 9.93 -26.75
N LYS A 196 -15.75 10.00 -25.78
CA LYS A 196 -15.59 10.32 -24.36
C LYS A 196 -15.61 9.06 -23.47
N ALA A 197 -14.72 9.05 -22.47
CA ALA A 197 -14.80 8.52 -21.10
C ALA A 197 -15.29 7.07 -20.77
N ASP A 198 -14.63 6.54 -19.73
CA ASP A 198 -14.90 5.34 -18.91
C ASP A 198 -14.50 3.97 -19.46
N ASP A 199 -13.23 3.60 -19.27
CA ASP A 199 -12.90 2.24 -18.78
C ASP A 199 -11.50 2.13 -18.15
N MET A 200 -11.41 1.40 -17.04
CA MET A 200 -10.17 1.04 -16.34
C MET A 200 -9.54 -0.17 -17.03
N PRO A 201 -8.26 -0.15 -17.48
CA PRO A 201 -7.74 -1.26 -18.25
C PRO A 201 -7.37 -2.43 -17.32
N THR A 202 -8.29 -3.38 -17.21
CA THR A 202 -8.03 -4.74 -16.72
C THR A 202 -7.49 -5.57 -17.88
N SER A 203 -6.18 -5.54 -18.15
CA SER A 203 -5.56 -6.54 -19.03
C SER A 203 -4.06 -6.65 -18.81
N LEU A 204 -3.64 -7.50 -17.86
CA LEU A 204 -2.35 -8.19 -17.93
C LEU A 204 -2.57 -9.55 -18.59
N SER A 205 -2.65 -9.56 -19.92
CA SER A 205 -2.48 -10.76 -20.73
C SER A 205 -0.99 -10.93 -21.05
N LEU A 206 -0.27 -11.65 -20.18
CA LEU A 206 1.10 -12.07 -20.45
C LEU A 206 1.06 -13.28 -21.39
N SER A 207 1.34 -13.05 -22.67
CA SER A 207 1.61 -14.11 -23.64
C SER A 207 2.98 -14.73 -23.33
N LEU A 208 2.97 -16.06 -23.15
CA LEU A 208 4.11 -16.90 -22.82
C LEU A 208 4.76 -17.37 -24.13
N SER A 209 6.05 -17.08 -24.32
CA SER A 209 6.88 -17.74 -25.34
C SER A 209 8.25 -17.96 -24.75
N ARG A 210 8.53 -19.21 -24.36
CA ARG A 210 9.83 -19.64 -23.81
C ARG A 210 10.43 -20.65 -24.77
N SER A 211 11.45 -20.21 -25.51
CA SER A 211 12.35 -21.09 -26.26
C SER A 211 13.43 -21.60 -25.31
N GLN A 212 13.54 -22.92 -25.15
CA GLN A 212 14.66 -23.59 -24.50
C GLN A 212 15.64 -24.04 -25.59
N THR A 213 16.91 -23.70 -25.46
CA THR A 213 18.02 -24.36 -26.17
C THR A 213 18.84 -25.15 -25.15
N PRO A 214 19.23 -26.40 -25.45
CA PRO A 214 20.05 -27.18 -24.55
C PRO A 214 21.54 -26.88 -24.75
N ILE A 215 22.23 -27.14 -23.64
CA ILE A 215 23.66 -27.07 -23.37
C ILE A 215 24.41 -28.07 -24.26
N SER A 216 25.61 -27.70 -24.72
CA SER A 216 26.64 -28.67 -25.09
C SER A 216 28.00 -28.19 -24.59
N ASP A 217 28.54 -29.09 -23.77
CA ASP A 217 29.83 -29.12 -23.10
C ASP A 217 30.87 -29.70 -24.07
N SER A 218 32.07 -29.12 -24.16
CA SER A 218 33.26 -29.85 -24.60
C SER A 218 34.53 -29.04 -24.31
N SER A 219 35.25 -29.47 -23.28
CA SER A 219 36.69 -29.27 -23.15
C SER A 219 37.44 -29.99 -24.28
N GLN A 220 38.58 -29.45 -24.73
CA GLN A 220 39.86 -30.19 -24.71
C GLN A 220 41.03 -29.32 -25.16
N GLU A 221 42.07 -29.37 -24.32
CA GLU A 221 43.45 -28.98 -24.58
C GLU A 221 44.09 -29.89 -25.66
N GLY A 222 45.16 -29.41 -26.28
CA GLY A 222 45.97 -30.21 -27.18
C GLY A 222 47.14 -29.44 -27.79
N GLU A 223 48.23 -29.35 -27.02
CA GLU A 223 49.59 -29.14 -27.53
C GLU A 223 50.00 -30.29 -28.48
N SER A 224 50.75 -29.99 -29.54
CA SER A 224 51.88 -30.81 -30.03
C SER A 224 52.50 -30.10 -31.24
N GLU A 225 53.71 -29.58 -31.16
CA GLU A 225 55.01 -30.26 -31.29
C GLU A 225 55.46 -30.52 -32.73
N ARG A 226 56.72 -30.11 -32.96
CA ARG A 226 57.50 -30.16 -34.19
C ARG A 226 57.87 -31.61 -34.55
N VAL A 227 57.86 -31.96 -35.83
CA VAL A 227 58.76 -33.00 -36.37
C VAL A 227 59.31 -32.60 -37.74
N VAL A 228 60.64 -32.66 -37.80
CA VAL A 228 61.56 -32.53 -38.95
C VAL A 228 61.48 -33.76 -39.85
N LYS A 229 61.55 -33.59 -41.18
CA LYS A 229 62.18 -34.60 -42.08
C LYS A 229 62.89 -33.95 -43.27
N GLU A 230 64.16 -34.34 -43.43
CA GLU A 230 65.01 -34.15 -44.60
C GLU A 230 64.59 -35.02 -45.79
N GLY A 231 64.95 -34.59 -47.00
CA GLY A 231 64.98 -35.40 -48.21
C GLY A 231 65.67 -34.65 -49.36
N LYS A 232 66.89 -35.08 -49.70
CA LYS A 232 67.69 -34.64 -50.86
C LYS A 232 67.08 -35.10 -52.18
N GLU A 233 67.24 -34.34 -53.26
CA GLU A 233 67.83 -34.81 -54.53
C GLU A 233 68.09 -33.68 -55.54
N ASN A 234 69.18 -33.84 -56.30
CA ASN A 234 69.76 -32.91 -57.27
C ASN A 234 69.02 -32.97 -58.63
N ASN A 235 68.96 -31.84 -59.37
CA ASN A 235 69.31 -31.73 -60.81
C ASN A 235 69.04 -30.31 -61.37
N ILE A 236 69.96 -29.81 -62.21
CA ILE A 236 69.97 -28.54 -62.96
C ILE A 236 70.64 -28.88 -64.33
N PRO A 237 70.42 -28.22 -65.50
CA PRO A 237 69.36 -27.31 -66.00
C PRO A 237 68.82 -27.74 -67.41
N PRO A 238 68.01 -26.94 -68.15
CA PRO A 238 68.57 -25.86 -68.99
C PRO A 238 67.79 -24.51 -68.93
N LEU A 239 68.54 -23.43 -69.14
CA LEU A 239 68.12 -22.04 -69.34
C LEU A 239 67.05 -21.87 -70.44
N LEU A 240 66.08 -20.99 -70.21
CA LEU A 240 65.43 -20.05 -71.16
C LEU A 240 64.38 -19.19 -70.38
N PRO A 241 63.83 -18.11 -70.99
CA PRO A 241 64.16 -16.69 -70.80
C PRO A 241 63.56 -16.01 -69.53
N VAL A 242 64.19 -14.90 -69.10
CA VAL A 242 63.86 -14.08 -67.93
C VAL A 242 62.37 -13.68 -67.87
N PRO A 243 61.58 -14.13 -66.88
CA PRO A 243 60.27 -13.59 -66.58
C PRO A 243 60.41 -12.28 -65.78
N ALA A 244 59.49 -11.33 -65.98
CA ALA A 244 59.34 -10.17 -65.13
C ALA A 244 59.26 -10.61 -63.65
N ALA A 245 60.07 -10.01 -62.77
CA ALA A 245 60.19 -10.39 -61.37
C ALA A 245 58.80 -10.49 -60.70
N GLU A 246 58.41 -11.71 -60.35
CA GLU A 246 57.10 -11.97 -59.76
C GLU A 246 57.07 -11.45 -58.32
N LEU A 247 56.23 -10.47 -58.05
CA LEU A 247 56.06 -9.89 -56.72
C LEU A 247 55.35 -10.90 -55.79
N VAL A 248 56.00 -11.25 -54.67
CA VAL A 248 55.49 -12.22 -53.69
C VAL A 248 55.26 -11.57 -52.31
N PRO A 249 54.32 -12.09 -51.49
CA PRO A 249 54.19 -11.68 -50.09
C PRO A 249 55.52 -11.81 -49.32
N GLY A 250 55.84 -10.83 -48.49
CA GLY A 250 57.09 -10.69 -47.75
C GLY A 250 58.17 -9.87 -48.48
N MET A 251 57.98 -9.54 -49.76
CA MET A 251 58.97 -8.77 -50.52
C MET A 251 58.87 -7.27 -50.22
N ARG A 252 60.03 -6.59 -50.15
CA ARG A 252 60.10 -5.14 -50.03
C ARG A 252 59.88 -4.47 -51.38
N ILE A 253 59.03 -3.44 -51.35
CA ILE A 253 58.68 -2.66 -52.53
C ILE A 253 58.80 -1.17 -52.26
N VAL A 254 58.91 -0.41 -53.35
CA VAL A 254 58.76 1.04 -53.40
C VAL A 254 57.56 1.34 -54.30
N VAL A 255 56.67 2.21 -53.83
CA VAL A 255 55.50 2.65 -54.60
C VAL A 255 55.97 3.62 -55.70
N LYS A 256 55.54 3.41 -56.95
CA LYS A 256 56.07 4.10 -58.15
C LYS A 256 55.12 5.06 -58.88
N GLU A 257 53.81 5.07 -58.59
CA GLU A 257 52.84 5.73 -59.48
C GLU A 257 51.91 6.76 -58.79
N GLU A 258 51.40 7.69 -59.60
CA GLU A 258 51.36 9.14 -59.34
C GLU A 258 50.09 9.69 -58.67
N ASN A 259 49.13 8.86 -58.25
CA ASN A 259 47.81 9.36 -57.80
C ASN A 259 47.44 9.10 -56.32
N THR A 260 48.26 8.40 -55.55
CA THR A 260 47.89 7.99 -54.19
C THR A 260 48.63 8.75 -53.07
N GLY A 261 49.55 9.65 -53.41
CA GLY A 261 50.37 10.40 -52.44
C GLY A 261 51.48 9.57 -51.79
N TRP A 262 51.57 8.27 -52.09
CA TRP A 262 52.53 7.34 -51.49
C TRP A 262 53.79 7.10 -52.35
N ASN A 263 53.97 7.85 -53.44
CA ASN A 263 55.11 7.68 -54.34
C ASN A 263 56.44 7.78 -53.58
N GLY A 264 57.37 6.86 -53.83
CA GLY A 264 58.67 6.78 -53.16
C GLY A 264 58.65 6.18 -51.75
N HIS A 265 57.48 5.84 -51.19
CA HIS A 265 57.43 5.18 -49.89
C HIS A 265 57.74 3.69 -50.02
N SER A 266 58.60 3.19 -49.12
CA SER A 266 58.92 1.77 -48.99
C SER A 266 57.90 1.05 -48.12
N GLY A 267 57.70 -0.23 -48.38
CA GLY A 267 56.81 -1.08 -47.61
C GLY A 267 57.01 -2.57 -47.90
N ILE A 268 56.22 -3.41 -47.24
CA ILE A 268 56.26 -4.86 -47.37
C ILE A 268 54.91 -5.36 -47.89
N ILE A 269 54.94 -6.26 -48.89
CA ILE A 269 53.73 -6.94 -49.36
C ILE A 269 53.25 -7.91 -48.29
N MET A 270 52.05 -7.71 -47.75
CA MET A 270 51.44 -8.58 -46.74
C MET A 270 50.68 -9.75 -47.35
N SER A 271 49.95 -9.51 -48.45
CA SER A 271 49.20 -10.56 -49.16
C SER A 271 48.87 -10.13 -50.59
N LYS A 272 48.65 -11.11 -51.48
CA LYS A 272 48.27 -10.90 -52.88
C LYS A 272 46.89 -11.49 -53.12
N ARG A 273 45.99 -10.74 -53.77
CA ARG A 273 44.68 -11.23 -54.22
C ARG A 273 44.51 -10.85 -55.68
N GLN A 274 44.58 -11.85 -56.57
CA GLN A 274 44.59 -11.63 -58.03
C GLN A 274 45.74 -10.69 -58.44
N ASP A 275 45.43 -9.49 -58.94
CA ASP A 275 46.40 -8.47 -59.38
C ASP A 275 46.59 -7.33 -58.36
N ASP A 276 45.92 -7.42 -57.21
CA ASP A 276 46.04 -6.43 -56.14
C ASP A 276 46.92 -6.95 -54.99
N PHE A 277 47.70 -6.05 -54.41
CA PHE A 277 48.65 -6.29 -53.34
C PHE A 277 48.28 -5.47 -52.12
N TRP A 278 48.06 -6.13 -50.99
CA TRP A 278 47.98 -5.45 -49.70
C TRP A 278 49.39 -5.17 -49.21
N VAL A 279 49.76 -3.90 -49.14
CA VAL A 279 51.07 -3.43 -48.70
C VAL A 279 50.94 -2.70 -47.38
N LEU A 280 51.87 -2.97 -46.47
CA LEU A 280 52.06 -2.19 -45.26
C LEU A 280 53.25 -1.25 -45.46
N LEU A 281 53.01 0.07 -45.44
CA LEU A 281 54.02 1.08 -45.71
C LEU A 281 54.79 1.42 -44.43
N ASP A 282 56.10 1.66 -44.53
CA ASP A 282 56.94 1.98 -43.37
C ASP A 282 56.50 3.27 -42.67
N HIS A 283 56.05 4.25 -43.45
CA HIS A 283 55.61 5.55 -42.95
C HIS A 283 54.34 5.47 -42.09
N THR A 284 53.38 4.62 -42.46
CA THR A 284 52.17 4.43 -41.65
C THR A 284 52.49 3.73 -40.34
N ILE A 285 53.40 2.75 -40.36
CA ILE A 285 53.91 2.11 -39.14
C ILE A 285 54.62 3.13 -38.24
N ALA A 286 55.47 4.00 -38.80
CA ALA A 286 56.19 5.03 -38.05
C ALA A 286 55.25 6.04 -37.37
N GLN A 287 54.04 6.22 -37.90
CA GLN A 287 52.97 7.05 -37.31
C GLN A 287 52.10 6.29 -36.30
N GLY A 288 52.38 5.02 -36.02
CA GLY A 288 51.58 4.17 -35.13
C GLY A 288 50.25 3.71 -35.74
N MET A 289 50.11 3.77 -37.07
CA MET A 289 48.91 3.35 -37.80
C MET A 289 49.16 2.04 -38.56
N GLU A 290 48.48 0.97 -38.20
CA GLU A 290 48.53 -0.32 -38.93
C GLU A 290 47.52 -0.35 -40.10
N VAL A 291 47.59 0.64 -40.98
CA VAL A 291 46.72 0.72 -42.16
C VAL A 291 47.35 -0.04 -43.32
N LYS A 292 46.59 -0.98 -43.91
CA LYS A 292 47.00 -1.71 -45.11
C LYS A 292 46.51 -0.96 -46.34
N HIS A 293 47.38 -0.78 -47.32
CA HIS A 293 47.07 -0.12 -48.58
C HIS A 293 46.94 -1.14 -49.71
N LEU A 294 45.89 -1.02 -50.51
CA LEU A 294 45.68 -1.86 -51.69
C LEU A 294 46.33 -1.19 -52.90
N LEU A 295 47.34 -1.84 -53.47
CA LEU A 295 48.13 -1.34 -54.61
C LEU A 295 48.16 -2.37 -55.74
N LYS A 296 48.15 -1.89 -56.99
CA LYS A 296 48.20 -2.75 -58.19
C LYS A 296 49.64 -3.06 -58.60
N ALA A 297 49.85 -4.14 -59.36
CA ALA A 297 51.18 -4.58 -59.81
C ALA A 297 52.05 -3.47 -60.45
N HIS A 298 51.45 -2.58 -61.23
CA HIS A 298 52.15 -1.47 -61.92
C HIS A 298 52.51 -0.31 -60.97
N GLN A 299 51.86 -0.22 -59.82
CA GLN A 299 52.06 0.84 -58.84
C GLN A 299 53.21 0.56 -57.87
N ILE A 300 53.80 -0.63 -57.90
CA ILE A 300 54.84 -1.07 -56.97
C ILE A 300 56.02 -1.68 -57.73
N GLN A 301 57.23 -1.42 -57.26
CA GLN A 301 58.44 -2.06 -57.77
C GLN A 301 59.23 -2.68 -56.62
N ALA A 302 59.81 -3.86 -56.84
CA ALA A 302 60.76 -4.46 -55.92
C ALA A 302 61.88 -3.45 -55.56
N GLU A 303 62.09 -3.23 -54.26
CA GLU A 303 63.15 -2.35 -53.76
C GLU A 303 64.49 -2.96 -54.15
N THR A 304 65.08 -2.46 -55.25
CA THR A 304 66.39 -2.92 -55.70
C THR A 304 67.41 -2.27 -54.79
N GLN A 305 68.00 -3.03 -53.87
CA GLN A 305 69.06 -2.53 -53.00
C GLN A 305 70.18 -1.95 -53.88
N GLN A 306 70.24 -0.62 -53.97
CA GLN A 306 71.40 0.04 -54.54
C GLN A 306 72.59 -0.28 -53.62
N PRO A 307 73.72 -0.78 -54.16
CA PRO A 307 74.95 -0.87 -53.39
C PRO A 307 75.38 0.56 -53.06
N ILE A 308 75.09 0.99 -51.83
CA ILE A 308 75.53 2.28 -51.30
C ILE A 308 77.06 2.28 -51.36
N ALA A 309 77.62 3.08 -52.26
CA ALA A 309 79.03 3.39 -52.31
C ALA A 309 79.41 4.11 -51.01
N LYS A 310 80.00 3.37 -50.07
CA LYS A 310 80.50 3.89 -48.79
C LYS A 310 81.68 4.82 -49.05
N SER A 311 81.53 6.08 -48.63
CA SER A 311 82.62 7.04 -48.49
C SER A 311 83.67 6.47 -47.53
N THR A 312 84.86 6.20 -48.07
CA THR A 312 86.08 5.80 -47.37
C THR A 312 86.54 6.91 -46.42
N ASN A 313 86.21 6.74 -45.14
CA ASN A 313 87.04 7.13 -44.00
C ASN A 313 86.76 6.10 -42.89
N GLN A 314 87.18 4.86 -43.12
CA GLN A 314 87.19 3.82 -42.10
C GLN A 314 88.50 3.92 -41.33
N GLU A 315 88.48 4.63 -40.20
CA GLU A 315 89.31 4.20 -39.07
C GLU A 315 88.84 2.80 -38.69
N LEU A 316 89.67 1.81 -39.02
CA LEU A 316 89.43 0.41 -38.67
C LEU A 316 89.67 0.27 -37.17
N PHE A 317 88.59 0.34 -36.39
CA PHE A 317 88.62 -0.02 -34.97
C PHE A 317 89.06 -1.48 -34.83
N THR A 318 89.98 -1.75 -33.90
CA THR A 318 90.33 -3.13 -33.56
C THR A 318 89.14 -3.82 -32.90
N SER A 319 89.02 -5.15 -33.00
CA SER A 319 87.92 -5.92 -32.38
C SER A 319 87.69 -5.56 -30.91
N THR A 320 88.77 -5.32 -30.18
CA THR A 320 88.78 -4.89 -28.78
C THR A 320 88.20 -3.49 -28.56
N GLN A 321 88.43 -2.55 -29.49
CA GLN A 321 87.85 -1.20 -29.42
C GLN A 321 86.35 -1.21 -29.71
N VAL A 322 85.90 -2.09 -30.60
CA VAL A 322 84.47 -2.28 -30.88
C VAL A 322 83.76 -2.86 -29.66
N GLU A 323 84.32 -3.91 -29.05
CA GLU A 323 83.78 -4.51 -27.82
C GLU A 323 83.73 -3.50 -26.66
N HIS A 324 84.78 -2.69 -26.47
CA HIS A 324 84.78 -1.63 -25.46
C HIS A 324 83.67 -0.60 -25.71
N LYS A 325 83.51 -0.12 -26.96
CA LYS A 325 82.46 0.85 -27.30
C LYS A 325 81.05 0.26 -27.13
N ILE A 326 80.86 -1.03 -27.41
CA ILE A 326 79.59 -1.73 -27.16
C ILE A 326 79.31 -1.78 -25.65
N ALA A 327 80.30 -2.15 -24.84
CA ALA A 327 80.15 -2.22 -23.39
C ALA A 327 79.84 -0.84 -22.77
N GLU A 328 80.52 0.21 -23.24
CA GLU A 328 80.29 1.59 -22.80
C GLU A 328 78.90 2.10 -23.19
N ALA A 329 78.47 1.84 -24.43
CA ALA A 329 77.13 2.22 -24.90
C ALA A 329 76.01 1.49 -24.14
N LEU A 330 76.21 0.21 -23.81
CA LEU A 330 75.27 -0.56 -22.99
C LEU A 330 75.21 0.00 -21.56
N ALA A 331 76.35 0.28 -20.93
CA ALA A 331 76.41 0.87 -19.59
C ALA A 331 75.75 2.25 -19.52
N GLN A 332 75.94 3.08 -20.56
CA GLN A 332 75.31 4.39 -20.65
C GLN A 332 73.79 4.28 -20.80
N ARG A 333 73.32 3.39 -21.69
CA ARG A 333 71.88 3.11 -21.86
C ARG A 333 71.24 2.62 -20.57
N ASP A 334 71.92 1.75 -19.82
CA ASP A 334 71.40 1.21 -18.58
C ASP A 334 71.35 2.29 -17.47
N ARG A 335 72.32 3.22 -17.43
CA ARG A 335 72.30 4.38 -16.54
C ARG A 335 71.14 5.33 -16.85
N GLU A 336 70.95 5.69 -18.13
CA GLU A 336 69.84 6.55 -18.57
C GLU A 336 68.48 5.91 -18.30
N LYS A 337 68.37 4.59 -18.49
CA LYS A 337 67.15 3.85 -18.16
C LYS A 337 66.86 3.89 -16.66
N ALA A 338 67.87 3.72 -15.81
CA ALA A 338 67.71 3.80 -14.35
C ALA A 338 67.27 5.21 -13.90
N GLU A 339 67.84 6.26 -14.50
CA GLU A 339 67.46 7.66 -14.21
C GLU A 339 66.01 7.97 -14.65
N LEU A 340 65.61 7.50 -15.83
CA LEU A 340 64.24 7.63 -16.32
C LEU A 340 63.23 6.89 -15.42
N GLU A 341 63.56 5.68 -14.99
CA GLU A 341 62.71 4.92 -14.06
C GLU A 341 62.62 5.64 -12.71
N GLN A 342 63.73 6.17 -12.18
CA GLN A 342 63.72 6.96 -10.96
C GLN A 342 62.84 8.22 -11.08
N GLY A 343 62.91 8.93 -12.21
CA GLY A 343 62.05 10.06 -12.51
C GLY A 343 60.56 9.68 -12.49
N ARG A 344 60.20 8.56 -13.15
CA ARG A 344 58.82 8.03 -13.13
C ARG A 344 58.34 7.70 -11.73
N PHE A 345 59.18 7.08 -10.89
CA PHE A 345 58.79 6.77 -9.51
C PHE A 345 58.50 8.02 -8.68
N VAL A 346 59.26 9.10 -8.89
CA VAL A 346 59.02 10.39 -8.22
C VAL A 346 57.69 10.99 -8.66
N GLU A 347 57.41 11.01 -9.97
CA GLU A 347 56.14 11.51 -10.50
C GLU A 347 54.93 10.73 -9.97
N ILE A 348 55.02 9.39 -9.97
CA ILE A 348 53.95 8.53 -9.45
C ILE A 348 53.73 8.78 -7.96
N ARG A 349 54.81 8.89 -7.17
CA ARG A 349 54.72 9.17 -5.73
C ARG A 349 54.05 10.52 -5.47
N ASP A 350 54.45 11.55 -6.19
CA ASP A 350 53.93 12.90 -5.99
C ASP A 350 52.47 13.00 -6.46
N ALA A 351 52.11 12.32 -7.55
CA ALA A 351 50.72 12.18 -7.99
C ALA A 351 49.86 11.44 -6.96
N ALA A 352 50.37 10.35 -6.37
CA ALA A 352 49.68 9.61 -5.32
C ALA A 352 49.49 10.46 -4.05
N LEU A 353 50.49 11.25 -3.66
CA LEU A 353 50.37 12.19 -2.53
C LEU A 353 49.33 13.28 -2.80
N GLN A 354 49.27 13.81 -4.02
CA GLN A 354 48.24 14.79 -4.38
C GLN A 354 46.84 14.17 -4.40
N ALA A 355 46.70 12.96 -4.92
CA ALA A 355 45.43 12.23 -4.90
C ALA A 355 44.95 11.99 -3.46
N GLY A 356 45.83 11.51 -2.59
CA GLY A 356 45.51 11.31 -1.17
C GLY A 356 45.10 12.59 -0.45
N LYS A 357 45.74 13.73 -0.74
CA LYS A 357 45.33 15.03 -0.18
C LYS A 357 43.93 15.45 -0.64
N ARG A 358 43.59 15.24 -1.91
CA ARG A 358 42.25 15.56 -2.44
C ARG A 358 41.18 14.70 -1.81
N GLU A 359 41.44 13.39 -1.67
CA GLU A 359 40.52 12.47 -1.01
C GLU A 359 40.30 12.82 0.46
N LEU A 360 41.37 13.18 1.19
CA LEU A 360 41.27 13.58 2.59
C LEU A 360 40.43 14.85 2.75
N LEU A 361 40.65 15.87 1.90
CA LEU A 361 39.84 17.08 1.90
C LEU A 361 38.37 16.81 1.55
N ALA A 362 38.11 15.95 0.56
CA ALA A 362 36.75 15.56 0.19
C ALA A 362 36.05 14.80 1.34
N ALA A 363 36.77 13.92 2.03
CA ALA A 363 36.26 13.20 3.19
C ALA A 363 35.95 14.15 4.36
N GLU A 364 36.81 15.14 4.61
CA GLU A 364 36.58 16.17 5.64
C GLU A 364 35.35 17.02 5.32
N GLN A 365 35.19 17.48 4.08
CA GLN A 365 34.00 18.22 3.65
C GLN A 365 32.72 17.39 3.80
N HIS A 366 32.77 16.12 3.44
CA HIS A 366 31.64 15.21 3.60
C HIS A 366 31.30 14.97 5.08
N ALA A 367 32.31 14.78 5.94
CA ALA A 367 32.11 14.64 7.38
C ALA A 367 31.47 15.89 8.00
N ASN A 368 31.91 17.08 7.59
CA ASN A 368 31.34 18.36 8.02
C ASN A 368 29.89 18.54 7.55
N ALA A 369 29.59 18.18 6.30
CA ALA A 369 28.22 18.22 5.78
C ALA A 369 27.28 17.28 6.56
N ILE A 370 27.74 16.07 6.91
CA ILE A 370 26.99 15.15 7.76
C ILE A 370 26.78 15.73 9.16
N ALA A 371 27.80 16.35 9.75
CA ALA A 371 27.69 16.96 11.07
C ALA A 371 26.67 18.11 11.09
N GLN A 372 26.65 18.95 10.05
CA GLN A 372 25.67 20.02 9.88
C GLN A 372 24.25 19.46 9.71
N SER A 373 24.06 18.48 8.82
CA SER A 373 22.76 17.83 8.63
C SER A 373 22.25 17.16 9.91
N LYS A 374 23.14 16.56 10.71
CA LYS A 374 22.79 16.00 12.02
C LYS A 374 22.33 17.10 12.99
N GLN A 375 22.99 18.26 13.00
CA GLN A 375 22.59 19.40 13.83
C GLN A 375 21.20 19.90 13.45
N GLU A 376 20.91 20.06 12.15
CA GLU A 376 19.58 20.47 11.66
C GLU A 376 18.49 19.47 12.04
N LEU A 377 18.77 18.16 11.95
CA LEU A 377 17.82 17.13 12.36
C LEU A 377 17.53 17.18 13.87
N LEU A 378 18.54 17.48 14.69
CA LEU A 378 18.34 17.65 16.14
C LEU A 378 17.47 18.87 16.45
N GLU A 379 17.65 19.98 15.73
CA GLU A 379 16.82 21.17 15.88
C GLU A 379 15.37 20.94 15.45
N GLN A 380 15.16 20.24 14.34
CA GLN A 380 13.83 19.81 13.92
C GLN A 380 13.17 18.90 14.96
N LEU A 381 13.92 17.96 15.53
CA LEU A 381 13.43 17.06 16.57
C LEU A 381 13.04 17.84 17.83
N ALA A 382 13.86 18.80 18.28
CA ALA A 382 13.54 19.66 19.41
C ALA A 382 12.27 20.50 19.16
N THR A 383 12.09 21.01 17.94
CA THR A 383 10.88 21.76 17.55
C THR A 383 9.64 20.86 17.59
N LYS A 384 9.74 19.62 17.09
CA LYS A 384 8.65 18.65 17.14
C LYS A 384 8.32 18.18 18.54
N GLU A 385 9.31 18.04 19.42
CA GLU A 385 9.05 17.77 20.84
C GLU A 385 8.26 18.90 21.51
N GLU A 386 8.59 20.16 21.20
CA GLU A 386 7.86 21.31 21.74
C GLU A 386 6.41 21.38 21.22
N GLU A 387 6.20 21.13 19.92
CA GLU A 387 4.85 20.97 19.35
C GLU A 387 4.07 19.86 20.08
N MET A 388 4.69 18.71 20.34
CA MET A 388 4.03 17.62 21.08
C MET A 388 3.68 18.01 22.52
N ARG A 389 4.56 18.72 23.23
CA ARG A 389 4.26 19.23 24.58
C ARG A 389 3.08 20.20 24.57
N SER A 390 3.03 21.09 23.57
CA SER A 390 1.90 22.01 23.38
C SER A 390 0.59 21.27 23.13
N LEU A 391 0.61 20.24 22.27
CA LEU A 391 -0.57 19.39 22.02
C LEU A 391 -1.03 18.63 23.28
N GLN A 392 -0.10 18.10 24.08
CA GLN A 392 -0.42 17.44 25.34
C GLN A 392 -1.06 18.41 26.36
N ALA A 393 -0.58 19.65 26.42
CA ALA A 393 -1.18 20.68 27.26
C ALA A 393 -2.61 21.04 26.81
N LEU A 394 -2.84 21.16 25.49
CA LEU A 394 -4.17 21.38 24.92
C LEU A 394 -5.11 20.20 25.18
N GLN A 395 -4.64 18.96 25.05
CA GLN A 395 -5.42 17.76 25.36
C GLN A 395 -5.87 17.75 26.84
N THR A 396 -4.96 18.08 27.75
CA THR A 396 -5.29 18.18 29.19
C THR A 396 -6.35 19.24 29.44
N ARG A 397 -6.24 20.40 28.78
CA ARG A 397 -7.24 21.48 28.91
C ARG A 397 -8.60 21.09 28.33
N ASN A 398 -8.63 20.37 27.21
CA ASN A 398 -9.88 19.85 26.65
C ASN A 398 -10.56 18.86 27.60
N GLN A 399 -9.80 17.94 28.21
CA GLN A 399 -10.35 17.03 29.22
C GLN A 399 -10.94 17.77 30.43
N GLN A 400 -10.27 18.83 30.90
CA GLN A 400 -10.81 19.68 31.97
C GLN A 400 -12.09 20.42 31.55
N LEU A 401 -12.17 20.87 30.29
CA LEU A 401 -13.37 21.51 29.77
C LEU A 401 -14.52 20.51 29.63
N GLU A 402 -14.26 19.29 29.17
CA GLU A 402 -15.25 18.21 29.10
C GLU A 402 -15.81 17.87 30.48
N GLN A 403 -14.94 17.71 31.49
CA GLN A 403 -15.34 17.50 32.89
C GLN A 403 -16.23 18.65 33.38
N ARG A 404 -15.85 19.90 33.09
CA ARG A 404 -16.64 21.07 33.50
C ARG A 404 -17.99 21.13 32.78
N VAL A 405 -18.06 20.74 31.52
CA VAL A 405 -19.33 20.65 30.77
C VAL A 405 -20.22 19.59 31.41
N GLU A 406 -19.70 18.41 31.71
CA GLU A 406 -20.45 17.34 32.39
C GLU A 406 -20.97 17.79 33.76
N GLU A 407 -20.13 18.48 34.56
CA GLU A 407 -20.54 19.06 35.83
C GLU A 407 -21.66 20.10 35.66
N LEU A 408 -21.57 20.97 34.65
CA LEU A 408 -22.59 21.97 34.36
C LEU A 408 -23.89 21.34 33.85
N GLU A 409 -23.82 20.32 33.00
CA GLU A 409 -24.97 19.57 32.51
C GLU A 409 -25.69 18.88 33.68
N LYS A 410 -24.95 18.23 34.58
CA LYS A 410 -25.50 17.62 35.79
C LYS A 410 -26.09 18.65 36.74
N ALA A 411 -25.44 19.81 36.90
CA ALA A 411 -25.98 20.91 37.70
C ALA A 411 -27.28 21.47 37.11
N LEU A 412 -27.36 21.58 35.78
CA LEU A 412 -28.54 22.03 35.06
C LEU A 412 -29.69 21.02 35.18
N GLU A 413 -29.41 19.72 35.00
CA GLU A 413 -30.39 18.65 35.17
C GLU A 413 -30.97 18.66 36.59
N ASN A 414 -30.11 18.70 37.61
CA ASN A 414 -30.52 18.78 39.01
C ASN A 414 -31.33 20.06 39.32
N SER A 415 -30.93 21.21 38.76
CA SER A 415 -31.66 22.47 38.90
C SER A 415 -33.04 22.38 38.25
N SER A 416 -33.13 21.80 37.05
CA SER A 416 -34.40 21.62 36.33
C SER A 416 -35.38 20.71 37.10
N ALA A 417 -34.88 19.59 37.64
CA ALA A 417 -35.67 18.65 38.44
C ALA A 417 -36.16 19.29 39.75
N ASN A 418 -35.32 20.08 40.42
CA ASN A 418 -35.63 20.63 41.74
C ASN A 418 -36.44 21.94 41.71
N ASN A 419 -36.23 22.82 40.71
CA ASN A 419 -36.91 24.12 40.66
C ASN A 419 -38.26 24.08 39.93
N TRP A 420 -38.36 23.42 38.78
CA TRP A 420 -39.60 23.46 38.00
C TRP A 420 -40.67 22.57 38.61
N GLY A 421 -40.30 21.38 39.08
CA GLY A 421 -41.21 20.45 39.75
C GLY A 421 -41.82 21.04 41.02
N ASN A 422 -41.02 21.64 41.90
CA ASN A 422 -41.53 22.16 43.18
C ASN A 422 -42.30 23.47 43.04
N THR A 423 -41.85 24.41 42.20
CA THR A 423 -42.50 25.73 42.15
C THR A 423 -43.82 25.65 41.40
N PHE A 424 -43.84 24.94 40.27
CA PHE A 424 -45.06 24.79 39.47
C PHE A 424 -46.08 23.88 40.16
N ASN A 425 -45.67 22.75 40.75
CA ASN A 425 -46.62 21.90 41.48
C ASN A 425 -47.15 22.58 42.75
N ASN A 426 -46.31 23.30 43.51
CA ASN A 426 -46.82 23.97 44.71
C ASN A 426 -47.77 25.13 44.38
N GLN A 427 -47.47 25.91 43.34
CA GLN A 427 -48.38 26.98 42.91
C GLN A 427 -49.66 26.42 42.28
N THR A 428 -49.56 25.38 41.45
CA THR A 428 -50.72 24.72 40.84
C THR A 428 -51.58 24.05 41.92
N ALA A 429 -50.98 23.32 42.85
CA ALA A 429 -51.69 22.73 43.98
C ALA A 429 -52.36 23.79 44.84
N LYS A 430 -51.72 24.95 45.07
CA LYS A 430 -52.33 26.05 45.83
C LYS A 430 -53.53 26.66 45.10
N VAL A 431 -53.43 26.88 43.79
CA VAL A 431 -54.54 27.41 42.98
C VAL A 431 -55.68 26.40 42.92
N VAL A 432 -55.39 25.14 42.59
CA VAL A 432 -56.38 24.06 42.52
C VAL A 432 -57.06 23.84 43.86
N ASN A 433 -56.32 23.81 44.98
CA ASN A 433 -56.92 23.70 46.30
C ASN A 433 -57.79 24.91 46.63
N SER A 434 -57.37 26.13 46.29
CA SER A 434 -58.20 27.33 46.50
C SER A 434 -59.48 27.33 45.65
N GLU A 435 -59.43 26.75 44.45
CA GLU A 435 -60.57 26.65 43.54
C GLU A 435 -61.52 25.52 43.96
N LEU A 436 -60.97 24.41 44.44
CA LEU A 436 -61.72 23.34 45.11
C LEU A 436 -62.43 23.85 46.37
N GLU A 437 -61.74 24.57 47.25
CA GLU A 437 -62.35 25.16 48.45
C GLU A 437 -63.50 26.12 48.08
N LYS A 438 -63.29 27.01 47.09
CA LYS A 438 -64.33 27.92 46.60
C LYS A 438 -65.55 27.22 45.99
N THR A 439 -65.39 26.02 45.46
CA THR A 439 -66.49 25.26 44.83
C THR A 439 -67.20 24.35 45.83
N ILE A 440 -66.47 23.78 46.78
CA ILE A 440 -67.01 22.90 47.82
C ILE A 440 -67.96 23.66 48.75
N GLU A 441 -67.62 24.88 49.15
CA GLU A 441 -68.42 25.65 50.11
C GLU A 441 -69.87 25.96 49.64
N PRO A 442 -70.08 26.48 48.41
CA PRO A 442 -71.44 26.62 47.87
C PRO A 442 -72.12 25.28 47.61
N LEU A 443 -71.39 24.23 47.23
CA LEU A 443 -71.98 22.88 47.09
C LEU A 443 -72.50 22.36 48.43
N MET A 444 -71.73 22.52 49.51
CA MET A 444 -72.16 22.11 50.85
C MET A 444 -73.37 22.92 51.32
N SER A 445 -73.38 24.23 51.05
CA SER A 445 -74.53 25.09 51.34
C SER A 445 -75.79 24.63 50.59
N GLU A 446 -75.63 24.21 49.32
CA GLU A 446 -76.74 23.70 48.51
C GLU A 446 -77.23 22.33 49.00
N VAL A 447 -76.31 21.45 49.41
CA VAL A 447 -76.66 20.15 50.02
C VAL A 447 -77.43 20.37 51.32
N GLU A 448 -76.99 21.30 52.18
CA GLU A 448 -77.69 21.63 53.43
C GLU A 448 -79.07 22.24 53.15
N ARG A 449 -79.17 23.14 52.16
CA ARG A 449 -80.45 23.70 51.70
C ARG A 449 -81.41 22.61 51.21
N LEU A 450 -80.91 21.68 50.39
CA LEU A 450 -81.70 20.55 49.87
C LEU A 450 -82.11 19.59 50.99
N GLN A 451 -81.23 19.30 51.95
CA GLN A 451 -81.59 18.50 53.13
C GLN A 451 -82.71 19.15 53.95
N ASN A 452 -82.64 20.47 54.15
CA ASN A 452 -83.70 21.20 54.86
C ASN A 452 -85.02 21.20 54.08
N LEU A 453 -84.97 21.32 52.75
CA LEU A 453 -86.15 21.23 51.90
C LEU A 453 -86.81 19.85 51.97
N VAL A 454 -86.01 18.78 51.88
CA VAL A 454 -86.49 17.39 52.01
C VAL A 454 -87.14 17.19 53.39
N ARG A 455 -86.50 17.64 54.46
CA ARG A 455 -87.05 17.55 55.82
C ARG A 455 -88.37 18.33 55.96
N SER A 456 -88.52 19.49 55.31
CA SER A 456 -89.78 20.23 55.27
C SER A 456 -90.87 19.46 54.52
N GLN A 457 -90.55 18.88 53.36
CA GLN A 457 -91.49 18.09 52.58
C GLN A 457 -91.93 16.82 53.32
N GLU A 458 -91.01 16.15 54.02
CA GLU A 458 -91.34 15.02 54.90
C GLU A 458 -92.33 15.42 56.00
N GLN A 459 -92.15 16.58 56.63
CA GLN A 459 -93.10 17.11 57.62
C GLN A 459 -94.47 17.43 57.03
N GLU A 460 -94.52 17.98 55.81
CA GLU A 460 -95.76 18.27 55.10
C GLU A 460 -96.52 16.98 54.73
N ILE A 461 -95.82 15.94 54.28
CA ILE A 461 -96.41 14.62 54.02
C ILE A 461 -97.02 14.03 55.31
N VAL A 462 -96.34 14.15 56.44
CA VAL A 462 -96.86 13.67 57.74
C VAL A 462 -98.13 14.43 58.15
N GLN A 463 -98.22 15.74 57.87
CA GLN A 463 -99.43 16.53 58.13
C GLN A 463 -100.60 16.13 57.23
N LEU A 464 -100.35 15.88 55.94
CA LEU A 464 -101.38 15.41 55.01
C LEU A 464 -101.89 14.01 55.39
N GLN A 465 -101.00 13.12 55.83
CA GLN A 465 -101.39 11.78 56.31
C GLN A 465 -102.19 11.79 57.62
N THR A 466 -102.04 12.82 58.46
CA THR A 466 -102.84 12.98 59.69
C THR A 466 -104.18 13.68 59.45
N GLY A 467 -104.30 14.49 58.40
CA GLY A 467 -105.57 15.10 57.96
C GLY A 467 -106.55 14.11 57.31
N ASP A 468 -106.07 13.21 56.45
CA ASP A 468 -106.94 12.29 55.67
C ASP A 468 -107.47 11.09 56.48
N ARG A 469 -106.80 10.74 57.58
CA ARG A 469 -107.18 9.61 58.44
C ARG A 469 -108.45 9.86 59.27
N SER A 470 -108.88 11.13 59.37
CA SER A 470 -110.04 11.53 60.20
C SER A 470 -111.37 11.60 59.45
N GLN A 471 -111.40 11.42 58.12
CA GLN A 471 -112.64 11.39 57.32
C GLN A 471 -113.01 10.00 56.76
N GLN A 472 -112.11 9.01 56.81
CA GLN A 472 -112.31 7.70 56.19
C GLN A 472 -112.72 6.57 57.17
N GLU A 473 -112.58 6.77 58.49
CA GLU A 473 -113.02 5.81 59.53
C GLU A 473 -114.51 5.98 59.94
N SER A 474 -115.15 7.13 59.67
CA SER A 474 -116.54 7.39 60.10
C SER A 474 -117.62 7.00 59.07
N THR A 475 -117.25 6.86 57.79
CA THR A 475 -118.18 6.52 56.69
C THR A 475 -118.23 5.02 56.41
N SER A 476 -117.15 4.30 56.70
CA SER A 476 -117.05 2.86 56.48
C SER A 476 -117.92 2.05 57.45
N ASP A 477 -118.01 2.43 58.72
CA ASP A 477 -118.85 1.73 59.70
C ASP A 477 -120.36 1.94 59.50
N ALA A 478 -120.78 3.10 58.97
CA ALA A 478 -122.19 3.39 58.69
C ALA A 478 -122.74 2.57 57.50
N VAL A 479 -121.98 2.48 56.41
CA VAL A 479 -122.35 1.70 55.21
C VAL A 479 -122.42 0.19 55.53
N LEU A 480 -121.55 -0.30 56.41
CA LEU A 480 -121.50 -1.70 56.82
C LEU A 480 -122.63 -2.08 57.78
N ALA A 481 -123.09 -1.17 58.64
CA ALA A 481 -124.27 -1.39 59.47
C ALA A 481 -125.55 -1.55 58.63
N GLU A 482 -125.74 -0.69 57.61
CA GLU A 482 -126.84 -0.85 56.65
C GLU A 482 -126.73 -2.16 55.86
N PHE A 483 -125.53 -2.52 55.40
CA PHE A 483 -125.33 -3.75 54.62
C PHE A 483 -125.63 -5.01 55.45
N GLY A 484 -125.22 -5.02 56.73
CA GLY A 484 -125.54 -6.10 57.65
C GLY A 484 -127.04 -6.20 57.95
N GLU A 485 -127.74 -5.06 58.06
CA GLU A 485 -129.20 -5.03 58.23
C GLU A 485 -129.94 -5.53 56.99
N ILE A 486 -129.47 -5.17 55.79
CA ILE A 486 -130.00 -5.70 54.52
C ILE A 486 -129.79 -7.22 54.44
N GLY A 487 -128.57 -7.71 54.70
CA GLY A 487 -128.27 -9.14 54.66
C GLY A 487 -129.13 -9.96 55.63
N GLU A 488 -129.32 -9.46 56.86
CA GLU A 488 -130.20 -10.08 57.86
C GLU A 488 -131.67 -10.11 57.39
N ARG A 489 -132.15 -9.00 56.79
CA ARG A 489 -133.53 -8.88 56.30
C ARG A 489 -133.86 -9.76 55.10
N PHE A 490 -132.89 -10.00 54.22
CA PHE A 490 -133.04 -10.89 53.05
C PHE A 490 -132.69 -12.36 53.35
N GLY A 491 -132.35 -12.70 54.60
CA GLY A 491 -132.04 -14.07 55.00
C GLY A 491 -130.69 -14.58 54.46
N TRP A 492 -129.73 -13.69 54.18
CA TRP A 492 -128.39 -14.09 53.77
C TRP A 492 -127.69 -14.75 54.96
N SER A 493 -127.45 -16.06 54.86
CA SER A 493 -126.84 -16.85 55.93
C SER A 493 -125.51 -16.24 56.38
N GLY A 494 -125.40 -15.97 57.67
CA GLY A 494 -124.20 -15.40 58.30
C GLY A 494 -124.26 -13.88 58.49
N TRP A 495 -125.11 -13.12 57.80
CA TRP A 495 -125.21 -11.68 58.02
C TRP A 495 -126.08 -11.31 59.22
N SER A 496 -125.64 -10.30 59.97
CA SER A 496 -126.36 -9.64 61.05
C SER A 496 -126.04 -8.15 61.08
N ARG A 497 -126.82 -7.35 61.82
CA ARG A 497 -126.46 -5.95 62.14
C ARG A 497 -125.06 -5.76 62.74
N ARG A 498 -124.44 -6.82 63.28
CA ARG A 498 -123.11 -6.76 63.88
C ARG A 498 -121.98 -7.13 62.89
N GLY A 499 -122.31 -7.55 61.67
CA GLY A 499 -121.35 -7.99 60.66
C GLY A 499 -121.66 -9.37 60.10
N TYR A 500 -120.69 -9.95 59.41
CA TYR A 500 -120.79 -11.24 58.73
C TYR A 500 -120.12 -12.34 59.55
N ARG A 501 -120.85 -13.40 59.87
CA ARG A 501 -120.32 -14.63 60.45
C ARG A 501 -119.91 -15.56 59.32
N ALA A 502 -118.61 -15.75 59.18
CA ALA A 502 -118.01 -16.63 58.19
C ALA A 502 -118.42 -18.09 58.39
N ALA A 503 -118.26 -18.92 57.37
CA ALA A 503 -118.44 -20.37 57.41
C ALA A 503 -117.55 -21.04 58.48
N SER A 504 -116.41 -20.41 58.83
CA SER A 504 -115.54 -20.82 59.95
C SER A 504 -116.15 -20.56 61.34
N GLY A 505 -117.27 -19.84 61.41
CA GLY A 505 -117.90 -19.39 62.64
C GLY A 505 -117.36 -18.06 63.19
N MET A 506 -116.33 -17.46 62.59
CA MET A 506 -115.75 -16.18 63.02
C MET A 506 -116.66 -15.00 62.64
N LEU A 507 -116.91 -14.07 63.57
CA LEU A 507 -117.62 -12.82 63.28
C LEU A 507 -116.62 -11.79 62.73
N CYS A 508 -116.78 -11.41 61.48
CA CYS A 508 -116.01 -10.36 60.82
C CYS A 508 -116.80 -9.05 60.86
N THR A 509 -116.13 -7.96 61.20
CA THR A 509 -116.68 -6.59 61.27
C THR A 509 -115.92 -5.64 60.34
N GLY A 510 -116.47 -4.46 60.06
CA GLY A 510 -115.84 -3.51 59.14
C GLY A 510 -115.70 -4.06 57.72
N ILE A 511 -114.80 -3.48 56.90
CA ILE A 511 -114.55 -3.90 55.51
C ILE A 511 -114.17 -5.38 55.42
N SER A 512 -113.56 -5.93 56.47
CA SER A 512 -113.20 -7.35 56.53
C SER A 512 -114.43 -8.29 56.46
N ALA A 513 -115.61 -7.83 56.88
CA ALA A 513 -116.87 -8.57 56.77
C ALA A 513 -117.26 -8.83 55.30
N ILE A 514 -117.14 -7.81 54.45
CA ILE A 514 -117.44 -7.91 53.01
C ILE A 514 -116.40 -8.80 52.32
N ALA A 515 -115.12 -8.61 52.63
CA ALA A 515 -114.05 -9.44 52.06
C ALA A 515 -114.24 -10.93 52.41
N GLN A 516 -114.62 -11.23 53.65
CA GLN A 516 -114.87 -12.60 54.07
C GLN A 516 -116.15 -13.18 53.47
N PHE A 517 -117.23 -12.41 53.36
CA PHE A 517 -118.44 -12.83 52.64
C PHE A 517 -118.16 -13.17 51.18
N ILE A 518 -117.41 -12.33 50.46
CA ILE A 518 -117.01 -12.61 49.07
C ILE A 518 -116.17 -13.89 49.00
N THR A 519 -115.29 -14.11 49.97
CA THR A 519 -114.46 -15.31 50.05
C THR A 519 -115.30 -16.57 50.26
N ASP A 520 -116.24 -16.53 51.20
CA ASP A 520 -117.15 -17.64 51.48
C ASP A 520 -118.12 -17.88 50.31
N LEU A 521 -118.59 -16.82 49.64
CA LEU A 521 -119.42 -16.92 48.43
C LEU A 521 -118.65 -17.57 47.28
N LYS A 522 -117.39 -17.19 47.06
CA LYS A 522 -116.50 -17.83 46.08
C LYS A 522 -116.24 -19.30 46.41
N ALA A 523 -116.08 -19.64 47.69
CA ALA A 523 -115.90 -21.03 48.13
C ALA A 523 -117.18 -21.87 47.95
N SER A 524 -118.36 -21.26 48.08
CA SER A 524 -119.66 -21.93 47.97
C SER A 524 -120.11 -22.20 46.52
N TYR A 525 -119.53 -21.49 45.53
CA TYR A 525 -119.80 -21.66 44.10
C TYR A 525 -118.50 -21.84 43.30
N PRO A 526 -117.85 -23.02 43.37
CA PRO A 526 -116.54 -23.24 42.74
C PRO A 526 -116.57 -23.36 41.20
N SER A 527 -117.72 -23.21 40.53
CA SER A 527 -117.91 -23.54 39.11
C SER A 527 -117.95 -22.37 38.12
N HIS A 528 -117.51 -21.17 38.50
CA HIS A 528 -117.18 -20.11 37.53
C HIS A 528 -115.70 -19.72 37.63
N GLN A 529 -114.86 -20.62 37.14
CA GLN A 529 -113.52 -20.27 36.67
C GLN A 529 -113.63 -19.38 35.42
N GLN A 530 -112.67 -18.45 35.32
CA GLN A 530 -112.16 -17.83 34.08
C GLN A 530 -113.05 -16.81 33.37
N GLN A 531 -112.73 -15.55 33.59
CA GLN A 531 -112.29 -14.67 32.49
C GLN A 531 -111.34 -13.62 33.07
N GLU A 532 -110.05 -13.93 33.02
CA GLU A 532 -109.01 -12.89 33.13
C GLU A 532 -109.18 -11.96 31.91
N ILE A 533 -109.62 -10.73 32.17
CA ILE A 533 -109.45 -9.64 31.22
C ILE A 533 -108.08 -9.03 31.53
N ALA A 534 -107.13 -9.29 30.65
CA ALA A 534 -105.83 -8.65 30.67
C ALA A 534 -105.99 -7.15 30.37
N PHE A 535 -105.35 -6.31 31.19
CA PHE A 535 -104.85 -5.00 30.80
C PHE A 535 -103.40 -4.88 31.26
#